data_AF-A0A6A4WMR6-F1
#
_entry.id   AF-A0A6A4WMR6-F1
#
_cell.length_a   1.000
_cell.length_b   1.000
_cell.length_c   1.000
_cell.angle_alpha   90.00
_cell.angle_beta   90.00
_cell.angle_gamma   90.00
#
_symmetry.space_group_name_H-M   'P 1'
#
loop_
_entity.id
_entity.type
_entity.pdbx_description
1 polymer ?
#
loop_
_entity_poly.entity_id
_entity_poly.type
_entity_poly.pdbx_seq_one_letter_code
_entity_poly.pdbx_strand_id
1 'polypeptide(L)'
;MLRTAVLSLLLAAAAVRADTPANCSYSDIQGEWLFYSSEPTGDSSIQCDDATPMDTVIALSLQAPNTVVDTYGNVGTWTLIYNQGFEATVNGRTYFAFSYYTQDGEEVTSLCDRTFPGWSHDVTVRNWACIRGQKQGPSMPKTHRVRLADAAKAAKKYVNNHALIAAINARKESKFTAKAYPQHEKYTVAEMYRRSGGARSHLPQRPKAAPMTEEHQEIIKSLPASFDWGDVNGVSFVPPVRSQEAAHRDATEIRRPDVVARIGDPSHEDDGREPQPDQANCGSCYAFASMAALESQVRILTNNTQQPVFSPQDIVSCSEYSQGCDGGFPYLIAGKYAKDFGVVAESCNEYQAVDTATCGTDSSCGRTYTATYQYVGGK
;
A
#
# COMPACT_ATOMS: atom_id res chain seq x y z
N MET A 1 -53.54 -0.82 24.95
CA MET A 1 -52.43 -0.04 24.38
C MET A 1 -51.12 -0.71 24.79
N LEU A 2 -50.53 -1.52 23.93
CA LEU A 2 -49.18 -2.04 24.13
C LEU A 2 -48.54 -2.13 22.74
N ARG A 3 -47.71 -1.13 22.40
CA ARG A 3 -46.93 -1.11 21.18
C ARG A 3 -45.68 -1.94 21.43
N THR A 4 -45.62 -3.13 20.84
CA THR A 4 -44.36 -3.89 20.71
C THR A 4 -43.51 -3.21 19.64
N ALA A 5 -42.43 -2.56 20.09
CA ALA A 5 -41.39 -2.08 19.20
C ALA A 5 -40.55 -3.29 18.76
N VAL A 6 -40.64 -3.65 17.49
CA VAL A 6 -39.72 -4.59 16.86
C VAL A 6 -38.41 -3.83 16.63
N LEU A 7 -37.43 -4.08 17.49
CA LEU A 7 -36.06 -3.61 17.31
C LEU A 7 -35.42 -4.46 16.21
N SER A 8 -35.53 -4.00 14.96
CA SER A 8 -34.80 -4.58 13.83
C SER A 8 -33.31 -4.29 14.00
N LEU A 9 -32.59 -5.25 14.59
CA LEU A 9 -31.14 -5.29 14.62
C LEU A 9 -30.65 -5.56 13.18
N LEU A 10 -30.45 -4.50 12.40
CA LEU A 10 -29.71 -4.59 11.15
C LEU A 10 -28.27 -4.98 11.50
N LEU A 11 -27.94 -6.27 11.40
CA LEU A 11 -26.55 -6.69 11.26
C LEU A 11 -26.05 -6.09 9.94
N ALA A 12 -25.40 -4.94 10.02
CA ALA A 12 -24.52 -4.48 8.95
C ALA A 12 -23.44 -5.57 8.80
N ALA A 13 -23.54 -6.37 7.74
CA ALA A 13 -22.45 -7.23 7.34
C ALA A 13 -21.25 -6.31 7.12
N ALA A 14 -20.25 -6.39 8.01
CA ALA A 14 -19.01 -5.65 7.86
C ALA A 14 -18.36 -6.14 6.56
N ALA A 15 -18.52 -5.37 5.48
CA ALA A 15 -17.78 -5.58 4.26
C ALA A 15 -16.30 -5.37 4.62
N VAL A 16 -15.54 -6.45 4.68
CA VAL A 16 -14.08 -6.39 4.82
C VAL A 16 -13.55 -5.90 3.47
N ARG A 17 -13.26 -4.60 3.37
CA ARG A 17 -12.68 -4.01 2.17
C ARG A 17 -11.16 -4.12 2.23
N ALA A 18 -10.56 -4.25 1.07
CA ALA A 18 -9.14 -3.97 0.89
C ALA A 18 -8.94 -3.41 -0.51
N ASP A 19 -8.13 -2.36 -0.56
CA ASP A 19 -7.95 -1.42 -1.65
C ASP A 19 -9.27 -0.77 -2.10
N THR A 20 -9.20 0.19 -3.03
CA THR A 20 -10.41 0.58 -3.73
C THR A 20 -10.91 -0.61 -4.55
N PRO A 21 -12.23 -0.80 -4.70
CA PRO A 21 -12.77 -1.88 -5.51
C PRO A 21 -12.66 -1.61 -7.02
N ALA A 22 -12.00 -0.52 -7.45
CA ALA A 22 -11.74 -0.29 -8.86
C ALA A 22 -10.93 -1.44 -9.49
N ASN A 23 -11.22 -1.74 -10.74
CA ASN A 23 -10.55 -2.81 -11.48
C ASN A 23 -10.28 -2.40 -12.93
N CYS A 24 -9.43 -1.40 -13.10
CA CYS A 24 -9.05 -0.86 -14.40
C CYS A 24 -7.73 -1.44 -14.87
N SER A 25 -7.71 -1.97 -16.09
CA SER A 25 -6.49 -2.50 -16.71
C SER A 25 -5.72 -1.42 -17.46
N TYR A 26 -4.45 -1.71 -17.74
CA TYR A 26 -3.58 -0.83 -18.51
C TYR A 26 -4.21 -0.32 -19.82
N SER A 27 -4.82 -1.23 -20.58
CA SER A 27 -5.51 -0.91 -21.85
C SER A 27 -6.73 0.00 -21.66
N ASP A 28 -7.35 -0.01 -20.48
CA ASP A 28 -8.49 0.88 -20.19
C ASP A 28 -8.00 2.31 -19.98
N ILE A 29 -6.82 2.48 -19.40
CA ILE A 29 -6.25 3.79 -19.09
C ILE A 29 -5.51 4.37 -20.29
N GLN A 30 -4.85 3.56 -21.12
CA GLN A 30 -4.17 4.01 -22.33
C GLN A 30 -5.14 4.77 -23.27
N GLY A 31 -4.75 5.95 -23.75
CA GLY A 31 -5.52 6.77 -24.67
C GLY A 31 -5.47 8.27 -24.34
N GLU A 32 -6.38 9.03 -24.95
CA GLU A 32 -6.47 10.48 -24.79
C GLU A 32 -7.33 10.85 -23.57
N TRP A 33 -6.81 11.73 -22.72
CA TRP A 33 -7.47 12.20 -21.51
C TRP A 33 -7.57 13.72 -21.49
N LEU A 34 -8.69 14.22 -20.97
CA LEU A 34 -8.85 15.60 -20.55
C LEU A 34 -8.88 15.65 -19.02
N PHE A 35 -7.97 16.43 -18.43
CA PHE A 35 -7.95 16.75 -17.02
C PHE A 35 -8.49 18.16 -16.81
N TYR A 36 -9.57 18.26 -16.05
CA TYR A 36 -10.11 19.52 -15.56
C TYR A 36 -9.41 19.85 -14.25
N SER A 37 -8.78 21.02 -14.16
CA SER A 37 -7.95 21.44 -13.04
C SER A 37 -8.52 22.70 -12.39
N SER A 38 -8.45 22.74 -11.06
CA SER A 38 -8.62 23.97 -10.29
C SER A 38 -7.48 24.95 -10.56
N GLU A 39 -7.65 26.20 -10.12
CA GLU A 39 -6.51 27.10 -10.01
C GLU A 39 -5.45 26.51 -9.07
N PRO A 40 -4.14 26.69 -9.39
CA PRO A 40 -3.09 26.23 -8.49
C PRO A 40 -3.07 26.99 -7.17
N THR A 41 -3.06 26.26 -6.06
CA THR A 41 -2.75 26.75 -4.72
C THR A 41 -1.28 26.55 -4.38
N GLY A 42 -0.80 27.24 -3.34
CA GLY A 42 0.61 27.22 -2.94
C GLY A 42 1.01 26.16 -1.90
N ASP A 43 0.12 25.23 -1.54
CA ASP A 43 0.43 24.20 -0.54
C ASP A 43 -0.36 22.90 -0.71
N SER A 44 0.11 21.85 -0.03
CA SER A 44 -0.41 20.49 -0.06
C SER A 44 -1.64 20.26 0.84
N SER A 45 -2.18 21.30 1.49
CA SER A 45 -3.39 21.19 2.34
C SER A 45 -4.70 21.26 1.55
N ILE A 46 -4.61 21.42 0.23
CA ILE A 46 -5.75 21.53 -0.67
C ILE A 46 -6.71 20.34 -0.52
N GLN A 47 -8.00 20.65 -0.43
CA GLN A 47 -9.08 19.67 -0.32
C GLN A 47 -9.76 19.50 -1.68
N CYS A 48 -9.68 18.29 -2.24
CA CYS A 48 -10.05 18.09 -3.65
C CYS A 48 -11.43 17.50 -3.91
N ASP A 49 -12.11 16.98 -2.88
CA ASP A 49 -13.41 16.31 -3.03
C ASP A 49 -14.44 17.19 -3.75
N ASP A 50 -14.61 18.43 -3.26
CA ASP A 50 -15.60 19.40 -3.74
C ASP A 50 -14.98 20.59 -4.49
N ALA A 51 -13.73 20.46 -4.93
CA ALA A 51 -13.00 21.57 -5.55
C ALA A 51 -13.71 22.11 -6.80
N THR A 52 -13.98 23.42 -6.77
CA THR A 52 -14.59 24.20 -7.85
C THR A 52 -14.08 25.65 -7.78
N PRO A 53 -13.98 26.38 -8.91
CA PRO A 53 -14.21 25.92 -10.28
C PRO A 53 -13.05 25.06 -10.84
N MET A 54 -13.30 24.35 -11.95
CA MET A 54 -12.37 23.40 -12.59
C MET A 54 -12.16 23.79 -14.07
N ASP A 55 -11.75 25.03 -14.29
CA ASP A 55 -11.86 25.69 -15.60
C ASP A 55 -10.66 25.44 -16.50
N THR A 56 -9.52 25.00 -15.95
CA THR A 56 -8.32 24.74 -16.75
C THR A 56 -8.39 23.32 -17.33
N VAL A 57 -8.32 23.18 -18.65
CA VAL A 57 -8.34 21.89 -19.33
C VAL A 57 -6.93 21.52 -19.81
N ILE A 58 -6.46 20.34 -19.40
CA ILE A 58 -5.15 19.79 -19.73
C ILE A 58 -5.38 18.49 -20.52
N ALA A 59 -4.94 18.44 -21.78
CA ALA A 59 -5.06 17.22 -22.57
C ALA A 59 -3.76 16.43 -22.57
N LEU A 60 -3.85 15.14 -22.24
CA LEU A 60 -2.73 14.20 -22.15
C LEU A 60 -3.00 12.95 -22.99
N SER A 61 -2.04 12.58 -23.83
CA SER A 61 -2.03 11.33 -24.59
C SER A 61 -1.21 10.29 -23.84
N LEU A 62 -1.86 9.29 -23.25
CA LEU A 62 -1.20 8.18 -22.54
C LEU A 62 -0.94 7.01 -23.49
N GLN A 63 0.33 6.77 -23.80
CA GLN A 63 0.78 5.84 -24.83
C GLN A 63 1.61 4.70 -24.24
N ALA A 64 1.55 3.54 -24.89
CA ALA A 64 2.36 2.41 -24.50
C ALA A 64 3.86 2.61 -24.83
N PRO A 65 4.78 2.13 -23.97
CA PRO A 65 4.53 1.39 -22.73
C PRO A 65 4.32 2.28 -21.49
N ASN A 66 4.80 3.52 -21.51
CA ASN A 66 4.79 4.41 -20.35
C ASN A 66 4.97 5.88 -20.74
N THR A 67 4.67 6.25 -21.99
CA THR A 67 4.92 7.59 -22.53
C THR A 67 3.67 8.45 -22.39
N VAL A 68 3.78 9.65 -21.84
CA VAL A 68 2.71 10.66 -21.90
C VAL A 68 3.16 11.84 -22.75
N VAL A 69 2.27 12.35 -23.60
CA VAL A 69 2.51 13.53 -24.43
C VAL A 69 1.44 14.58 -24.15
N ASP A 70 1.83 15.83 -23.91
CA ASP A 70 0.89 16.93 -23.73
C ASP A 70 0.55 17.65 -25.04
N THR A 71 -0.34 18.65 -25.00
CA THR A 71 -0.77 19.43 -26.18
C THR A 71 0.34 20.20 -26.87
N TYR A 72 1.46 20.43 -26.20
CA TYR A 72 2.61 21.16 -26.73
C TYR A 72 3.70 20.23 -27.26
N GLY A 73 3.48 18.91 -27.20
CA GLY A 73 4.45 17.91 -27.63
C GLY A 73 5.53 17.62 -26.59
N ASN A 74 5.37 18.10 -25.34
CA ASN A 74 6.28 17.69 -24.27
C ASN A 74 6.06 16.22 -23.94
N VAL A 75 7.15 15.50 -23.73
CA VAL A 75 7.13 14.07 -23.47
C VAL A 75 7.49 13.82 -22.00
N GLY A 76 6.74 12.94 -21.36
CA GLY A 76 6.94 12.50 -19.99
C GLY A 76 6.61 11.02 -19.82
N THR A 77 6.42 10.61 -18.56
CA THR A 77 6.15 9.21 -18.21
C THR A 77 4.83 9.04 -17.48
N TRP A 78 4.11 7.95 -17.73
CA TRP A 78 2.95 7.55 -16.93
C TRP A 78 3.05 6.08 -16.52
N THR A 79 2.37 5.73 -15.44
CA THR A 79 2.27 4.35 -14.98
C THR A 79 0.90 4.06 -14.39
N LEU A 80 0.44 2.83 -14.57
CA LEU A 80 -0.75 2.31 -13.89
C LEU A 80 -0.35 1.85 -12.49
N ILE A 81 -1.08 2.30 -11.48
CA ILE A 81 -0.88 1.88 -10.10
C ILE A 81 -1.80 0.68 -9.86
N TYR A 82 -1.22 -0.51 -10.11
CA TYR A 82 -1.89 -1.80 -10.06
C TYR A 82 -3.15 -1.85 -10.94
N ASN A 83 -4.33 -1.60 -10.39
CA ASN A 83 -5.60 -1.48 -11.11
C ASN A 83 -6.52 -0.39 -10.52
N GLN A 84 -5.93 0.50 -9.74
CA GLN A 84 -6.62 1.40 -8.81
C GLN A 84 -6.66 2.83 -9.33
N GLY A 85 -5.61 3.24 -10.02
CA GLY A 85 -5.38 4.61 -10.46
C GLY A 85 -4.14 4.67 -11.32
N PHE A 86 -3.73 5.87 -11.68
CA PHE A 86 -2.53 6.07 -12.48
C PHE A 86 -1.88 7.41 -12.15
N GLU A 87 -0.58 7.48 -12.39
CA GLU A 87 0.20 8.70 -12.25
C GLU A 87 0.85 9.04 -13.60
N ALA A 88 0.79 10.30 -13.99
CA ALA A 88 1.49 10.83 -15.16
C ALA A 88 2.34 12.02 -14.76
N THR A 89 3.57 12.11 -15.26
CA THR A 89 4.47 13.24 -15.05
C THR A 89 4.95 13.75 -16.40
N VAL A 90 4.64 15.00 -16.72
CA VAL A 90 5.02 15.67 -17.97
C VAL A 90 5.21 17.16 -17.73
N ASN A 91 6.18 17.77 -18.40
CA ASN A 91 6.46 19.20 -18.31
C ASN A 91 6.60 19.72 -16.86
N GLY A 92 7.33 18.97 -16.02
CA GLY A 92 7.60 19.37 -14.63
C GLY A 92 6.38 19.32 -13.69
N ARG A 93 5.28 18.68 -14.10
CA ARG A 93 4.08 18.48 -13.28
C ARG A 93 3.67 17.01 -13.22
N THR A 94 3.21 16.59 -12.05
CA THR A 94 2.66 15.27 -11.79
C THR A 94 1.14 15.36 -11.68
N TYR A 95 0.45 14.32 -12.12
CA TYR A 95 -1.00 14.15 -12.11
C TYR A 95 -1.31 12.76 -11.57
N PHE A 96 -2.04 12.66 -10.47
CA PHE A 96 -2.42 11.39 -9.86
C PHE A 96 -3.90 11.41 -9.48
N ALA A 97 -4.60 10.33 -9.84
CA ALA A 97 -5.96 10.09 -9.37
C ALA A 97 -6.28 8.59 -9.34
N PHE A 98 -7.19 8.22 -8.45
CA PHE A 98 -7.83 6.91 -8.47
C PHE A 98 -8.88 6.83 -9.60
N SER A 99 -8.99 5.65 -10.20
CA SER A 99 -10.03 5.35 -11.19
C SER A 99 -11.39 5.33 -10.51
N TYR A 100 -12.41 5.85 -11.20
CA TYR A 100 -13.74 5.96 -10.62
C TYR A 100 -14.45 4.60 -10.57
N TYR A 101 -15.26 4.41 -9.54
CA TYR A 101 -16.18 3.27 -9.45
C TYR A 101 -17.46 3.67 -8.73
N THR A 102 -18.51 2.89 -8.96
CA THR A 102 -19.71 2.87 -8.13
C THR A 102 -19.86 1.51 -7.48
N GLN A 103 -20.55 1.47 -6.34
CA GLN A 103 -20.83 0.22 -5.65
C GLN A 103 -22.24 0.25 -5.07
N ASP A 104 -23.01 -0.79 -5.37
CA ASP A 104 -24.31 -1.07 -4.77
C ASP A 104 -24.28 -2.46 -4.12
N GLY A 105 -24.23 -2.47 -2.78
CA GLY A 105 -24.01 -3.69 -2.01
C GLY A 105 -22.71 -4.41 -2.41
N GLU A 106 -22.84 -5.62 -2.96
CA GLU A 106 -21.72 -6.45 -3.42
C GLU A 106 -21.29 -6.15 -4.86
N GLU A 107 -22.12 -5.44 -5.63
CA GLU A 107 -21.87 -5.19 -7.04
C GLU A 107 -21.06 -3.91 -7.21
N VAL A 108 -19.90 -4.04 -7.83
CA VAL A 108 -18.99 -2.92 -8.13
C VAL A 108 -18.95 -2.73 -9.63
N THR A 109 -19.12 -1.49 -10.06
CA THR A 109 -18.94 -1.07 -11.45
C THR A 109 -17.78 -0.08 -11.55
N SER A 110 -16.68 -0.51 -12.17
CA SER A 110 -15.54 0.36 -12.48
C SER A 110 -15.80 1.15 -13.76
N LEU A 111 -15.68 2.48 -13.68
CA LEU A 111 -15.79 3.40 -14.79
C LEU A 111 -14.39 3.94 -15.13
N CYS A 112 -13.63 3.13 -15.86
CA CYS A 112 -12.21 3.38 -16.16
C CYS A 112 -11.96 4.54 -17.15
N ASP A 113 -13.02 5.21 -17.60
CA ASP A 113 -12.96 6.43 -18.41
C ASP A 113 -12.93 7.71 -17.60
N ARG A 114 -13.02 7.63 -16.28
CA ARG A 114 -13.02 8.81 -15.42
C ARG A 114 -12.34 8.52 -14.11
N THR A 115 -11.95 9.59 -13.41
CA THR A 115 -11.28 9.48 -12.12
C THR A 115 -12.16 10.03 -11.01
N PHE A 116 -11.86 9.63 -9.77
CA PHE A 116 -12.19 10.48 -8.62
C PHE A 116 -11.43 11.80 -8.70
N PRO A 117 -11.78 12.81 -7.89
CA PRO A 117 -10.88 13.92 -7.64
C PRO A 117 -9.49 13.42 -7.30
N GLY A 118 -8.49 14.07 -7.87
CA GLY A 118 -7.08 13.74 -7.67
C GLY A 118 -6.27 15.01 -7.51
N TRP A 119 -4.95 14.82 -7.51
CA TRP A 119 -4.00 15.88 -7.21
C TRP A 119 -3.03 16.07 -8.37
N SER A 120 -2.74 17.33 -8.66
CA SER A 120 -1.62 17.73 -9.49
C SER A 120 -0.73 18.69 -8.72
N HIS A 121 0.58 18.52 -8.84
CA HIS A 121 1.53 19.49 -8.35
C HIS A 121 2.77 19.51 -9.23
N ASP A 122 3.51 20.62 -9.19
CA ASP A 122 4.82 20.64 -9.81
C ASP A 122 5.78 19.68 -9.08
N VAL A 123 6.87 19.29 -9.73
CA VAL A 123 7.83 18.32 -9.20
C VAL A 123 8.57 18.77 -7.92
N THR A 124 8.50 20.07 -7.57
CA THR A 124 9.01 20.61 -6.29
C THR A 124 7.98 20.56 -5.17
N VAL A 125 6.76 20.09 -5.46
CA VAL A 125 5.66 19.88 -4.50
C VAL A 125 5.16 21.20 -3.87
N ARG A 126 5.25 22.32 -4.60
CA ARG A 126 4.90 23.65 -4.09
C ARG A 126 3.57 24.18 -4.61
N ASN A 127 3.23 23.92 -5.87
CA ASN A 127 2.05 24.48 -6.52
C ASN A 127 1.07 23.37 -6.85
N TRP A 128 0.11 23.17 -5.96
CA TRP A 128 -0.88 22.12 -5.99
C TRP A 128 -2.14 22.55 -6.74
N ALA A 129 -2.88 21.61 -7.31
CA ALA A 129 -4.19 21.83 -7.90
C ALA A 129 -4.99 20.53 -7.80
N CYS A 130 -6.30 20.64 -7.70
CA CYS A 130 -7.18 19.50 -7.79
C CYS A 130 -7.49 19.19 -9.25
N ILE A 131 -7.58 17.90 -9.59
CA ILE A 131 -7.85 17.46 -10.96
C ILE A 131 -8.99 16.45 -11.02
N ARG A 132 -9.71 16.42 -12.14
CA ARG A 132 -10.65 15.37 -12.50
C ARG A 132 -10.39 14.94 -13.94
N GLY A 133 -10.11 13.66 -14.16
CA GLY A 133 -9.80 13.11 -15.48
C GLY A 133 -11.04 12.54 -16.17
N GLN A 134 -11.16 12.78 -17.48
CA GLN A 134 -12.12 12.16 -18.38
C GLN A 134 -11.42 11.69 -19.66
N LYS A 135 -11.41 10.38 -19.86
CA LYS A 135 -10.93 9.74 -21.08
C LYS A 135 -11.86 10.06 -22.25
N GLN A 136 -11.26 10.25 -23.41
CA GLN A 136 -11.95 10.45 -24.67
C GLN A 136 -12.21 9.11 -25.38
N GLY A 137 -13.32 9.05 -26.10
CA GLY A 137 -13.73 7.85 -26.85
C GLY A 137 -14.54 6.85 -26.01
N PRO A 138 -14.94 5.73 -26.62
CA PRO A 138 -15.79 4.74 -25.97
C PRO A 138 -15.04 4.00 -24.87
N SER A 139 -15.72 3.78 -23.75
CA SER A 139 -15.25 2.94 -22.65
C SER A 139 -16.41 2.12 -22.11
N MET A 140 -16.13 0.86 -21.80
CA MET A 140 -17.14 -0.08 -21.29
C MET A 140 -16.98 -0.22 -19.78
N PRO A 141 -18.05 0.02 -19.00
CA PRO A 141 -18.05 -0.26 -17.57
C PRO A 141 -17.67 -1.72 -17.29
N LYS A 142 -16.87 -1.95 -16.25
CA LYS A 142 -16.49 -3.29 -15.81
C LYS A 142 -17.17 -3.61 -14.49
N THR A 143 -18.07 -4.60 -14.51
CA THR A 143 -18.81 -5.01 -13.32
C THR A 143 -18.26 -6.31 -12.76
N HIS A 144 -18.10 -6.37 -11.44
CA HIS A 144 -17.80 -7.61 -10.72
C HIS A 144 -18.46 -7.60 -9.35
N ARG A 145 -18.58 -8.78 -8.74
CA ARG A 145 -19.05 -8.91 -7.36
C ARG A 145 -17.88 -9.06 -6.42
N VAL A 146 -17.86 -8.23 -5.37
CA VAL A 146 -16.96 -8.41 -4.24
C VAL A 146 -17.46 -9.62 -3.48
N ARG A 147 -16.64 -10.67 -3.37
CA ARG A 147 -17.00 -11.85 -2.58
C ARG A 147 -16.92 -11.50 -1.11
N LEU A 148 -18.06 -11.16 -0.51
CA LEU A 148 -18.18 -11.13 0.94
C LEU A 148 -18.11 -12.57 1.45
N ALA A 149 -17.25 -12.83 2.43
CA ALA A 149 -17.26 -14.13 3.09
C ALA A 149 -18.63 -14.33 3.75
N ASP A 150 -19.23 -15.52 3.57
CA ASP A 150 -20.47 -15.92 4.27
C ASP A 150 -20.42 -15.44 5.72
N ALA A 151 -21.35 -14.57 6.15
CA ALA A 151 -21.24 -13.89 7.45
C ALA A 151 -21.06 -14.89 8.61
N ALA A 152 -21.76 -16.02 8.56
CA ALA A 152 -21.64 -17.09 9.54
C ALA A 152 -20.29 -17.83 9.50
N LYS A 153 -19.62 -17.89 8.36
CA LYS A 153 -18.26 -18.47 8.21
C LYS A 153 -17.19 -17.45 8.57
N ALA A 154 -17.39 -16.19 8.17
CA ALA A 154 -16.51 -15.06 8.43
C ALA A 154 -16.35 -14.83 9.95
N ALA A 155 -17.43 -14.98 10.72
CA ALA A 155 -17.43 -14.83 12.17
C ALA A 155 -16.79 -16.00 12.95
N LYS A 156 -16.53 -17.15 12.31
CA LYS A 156 -15.89 -18.30 12.99
C LYS A 156 -14.43 -17.96 13.30
N LYS A 157 -13.93 -18.44 14.43
CA LYS A 157 -12.49 -18.40 14.73
C LYS A 157 -11.72 -19.18 13.66
N TYR A 158 -10.59 -18.62 13.26
CA TYR A 158 -9.62 -19.31 12.46
C TYR A 158 -9.06 -20.50 13.26
N VAL A 159 -8.82 -21.62 12.58
CA VAL A 159 -8.25 -22.81 13.20
C VAL A 159 -7.14 -23.30 12.28
N ASN A 160 -5.97 -23.60 12.85
CA ASN A 160 -4.86 -24.15 12.08
C ASN A 160 -5.25 -25.52 11.52
N ASN A 161 -4.99 -25.75 10.23
CA ASN A 161 -5.22 -27.04 9.62
C ASN A 161 -4.00 -27.95 9.82
N HIS A 162 -3.94 -28.60 10.99
CA HIS A 162 -2.84 -29.50 11.35
C HIS A 162 -2.67 -30.68 10.37
N ALA A 163 -3.76 -31.18 9.79
CA ALA A 163 -3.69 -32.24 8.80
C ALA A 163 -3.01 -31.77 7.50
N LEU A 164 -3.33 -30.55 7.04
CA LEU A 164 -2.65 -29.93 5.89
C LEU A 164 -1.18 -29.68 6.19
N ILE A 165 -0.85 -29.17 7.39
CA ILE A 165 0.54 -28.95 7.81
C ILE A 165 1.34 -30.25 7.79
N ALA A 166 0.80 -31.32 8.38
CA ALA A 166 1.42 -32.64 8.35
C ALA A 166 1.58 -33.17 6.91
N ALA A 167 0.55 -32.98 6.07
CA ALA A 167 0.60 -33.40 4.67
C ALA A 167 1.63 -32.61 3.85
N ILE A 168 1.85 -31.32 4.11
CA ILE A 168 2.92 -30.52 3.49
C ILE A 168 4.28 -31.08 3.92
N ASN A 169 4.48 -31.26 5.23
CA ASN A 169 5.77 -31.68 5.79
C ASN A 169 6.12 -33.14 5.45
N ALA A 170 5.14 -33.99 5.13
CA ALA A 170 5.36 -35.36 4.69
C ALA A 170 5.80 -35.50 3.23
N ARG A 171 5.68 -34.44 2.40
CA ARG A 171 6.07 -34.49 0.99
C ARG A 171 7.59 -34.39 0.86
N LYS A 172 8.20 -35.42 0.27
CA LYS A 172 9.65 -35.46 -0.02
C LYS A 172 10.14 -34.31 -0.90
N GLU A 173 9.27 -33.77 -1.75
CA GLU A 173 9.60 -32.66 -2.67
C GLU A 173 9.32 -31.27 -2.08
N SER A 174 8.83 -31.17 -0.83
CA SER A 174 8.57 -29.87 -0.22
C SER A 174 9.89 -29.14 0.01
N LYS A 175 10.01 -27.92 -0.53
CA LYS A 175 11.18 -27.04 -0.35
C LYS A 175 11.08 -26.14 0.90
N PHE A 176 10.00 -26.27 1.65
CA PHE A 176 9.75 -25.53 2.88
C PHE A 176 8.97 -26.40 3.87
N THR A 177 9.05 -26.03 5.15
CA THR A 177 8.25 -26.64 6.22
C THR A 177 7.12 -25.71 6.62
N ALA A 178 5.92 -26.26 6.80
CA ALA A 178 4.79 -25.55 7.37
C ALA A 178 4.79 -25.70 8.90
N LYS A 179 4.44 -24.63 9.61
CA LYS A 179 4.24 -24.60 11.07
C LYS A 179 2.87 -24.00 11.38
N ALA A 180 2.22 -24.50 12.42
CA ALA A 180 1.01 -23.87 12.95
C ALA A 180 1.39 -22.60 13.72
N TYR A 181 0.56 -21.58 13.62
CA TYR A 181 0.70 -20.35 14.38
C TYR A 181 -0.54 -20.23 15.28
N PRO A 182 -0.51 -20.80 16.50
CA PRO A 182 -1.67 -20.84 17.40
C PRO A 182 -2.20 -19.44 17.75
N GLN A 183 -1.32 -18.43 17.76
CA GLN A 183 -1.71 -17.04 17.97
C GLN A 183 -2.71 -16.52 16.94
N HIS A 184 -2.78 -17.11 15.75
CA HIS A 184 -3.76 -16.71 14.74
C HIS A 184 -5.18 -17.22 15.03
N GLU A 185 -5.34 -18.21 15.91
CA GLU A 185 -6.66 -18.76 16.28
C GLU A 185 -7.47 -17.80 17.14
N LYS A 186 -6.84 -16.75 17.69
CA LYS A 186 -7.55 -15.65 18.35
C LYS A 186 -8.34 -14.80 17.35
N TYR A 187 -8.02 -14.82 16.06
CA TYR A 187 -8.72 -14.08 15.02
C TYR A 187 -9.86 -14.89 14.43
N THR A 188 -10.88 -14.20 13.94
CA THR A 188 -11.91 -14.77 13.07
C THR A 188 -11.38 -14.95 11.65
N VAL A 189 -12.08 -15.74 10.85
CA VAL A 189 -11.78 -15.91 9.43
C VAL A 189 -11.82 -14.55 8.69
N ALA A 190 -12.78 -13.67 9.04
CA ALA A 190 -12.86 -12.31 8.48
C ALA A 190 -11.61 -11.47 8.79
N GLU A 191 -11.14 -11.52 10.02
CA GLU A 191 -9.96 -10.80 10.49
C GLU A 191 -8.68 -11.34 9.84
N MET A 192 -8.58 -12.66 9.67
CA MET A 192 -7.48 -13.27 8.91
C MET A 192 -7.50 -12.86 7.43
N TYR A 193 -8.67 -12.73 6.82
CA TYR A 193 -8.78 -12.17 5.47
C TYR A 193 -8.31 -10.72 5.43
N ARG A 194 -8.72 -9.87 6.37
CA ARG A 194 -8.26 -8.47 6.46
C ARG A 194 -6.74 -8.38 6.61
N ARG A 195 -6.15 -9.19 7.50
CA ARG A 195 -4.69 -9.31 7.69
C ARG A 195 -3.94 -9.68 6.42
N SER A 196 -4.57 -10.45 5.53
CA SER A 196 -3.99 -10.85 4.25
C SER A 196 -4.05 -9.77 3.15
N GLY A 197 -4.45 -8.54 3.49
CA GLY A 197 -4.74 -7.47 2.53
C GLY A 197 -6.13 -7.59 1.92
N GLY A 198 -7.09 -8.11 2.69
CA GLY A 198 -8.51 -8.27 2.36
C GLY A 198 -8.86 -8.95 1.03
N ALA A 199 -9.97 -8.52 0.41
CA ALA A 199 -10.49 -9.13 -0.79
C ALA A 199 -9.62 -8.77 -2.01
N ARG A 200 -8.81 -9.72 -2.48
CA ARG A 200 -7.96 -9.53 -3.66
C ARG A 200 -8.78 -9.03 -4.85
N SER A 201 -8.33 -7.94 -5.47
CA SER A 201 -8.88 -7.48 -6.74
C SER A 201 -8.76 -8.60 -7.79
N HIS A 202 -9.86 -8.88 -8.49
CA HIS A 202 -9.88 -9.92 -9.51
C HIS A 202 -9.23 -9.42 -10.80
N LEU A 203 -7.96 -9.71 -10.99
CA LEU A 203 -7.27 -9.50 -12.27
C LEU A 203 -7.45 -10.75 -13.15
N PRO A 204 -8.34 -10.72 -14.17
CA PRO A 204 -8.59 -11.87 -15.04
C PRO A 204 -7.33 -12.31 -15.79
N GLN A 205 -6.43 -11.37 -16.09
CA GLN A 205 -5.14 -11.64 -16.70
C GLN A 205 -4.07 -10.79 -15.99
N ARG A 206 -3.17 -11.46 -15.26
CA ARG A 206 -2.00 -10.80 -14.69
C ARG A 206 -0.98 -10.55 -15.81
N PRO A 207 -0.41 -9.34 -15.93
CA PRO A 207 0.68 -9.09 -16.86
C PRO A 207 1.83 -10.07 -16.60
N LYS A 208 2.42 -10.61 -17.67
CA LYS A 208 3.64 -11.41 -17.55
C LYS A 208 4.82 -10.48 -17.30
N ALA A 209 5.79 -10.94 -16.51
CA ALA A 209 7.05 -10.23 -16.37
C ALA A 209 7.69 -10.02 -17.75
N ALA A 210 8.30 -8.85 -17.95
CA ALA A 210 9.05 -8.57 -19.18
C ALA A 210 10.17 -9.62 -19.34
N PRO A 211 10.46 -10.04 -20.59
CA PRO A 211 11.56 -10.97 -20.84
C PRO A 211 12.89 -10.35 -20.42
N MET A 212 13.82 -11.20 -19.97
CA MET A 212 15.18 -10.79 -19.65
C MET A 212 15.93 -10.38 -20.93
N THR A 213 16.52 -9.18 -20.95
CA THR A 213 17.32 -8.69 -22.07
C THR A 213 18.75 -9.25 -22.01
N GLU A 214 19.51 -9.15 -23.11
CA GLU A 214 20.94 -9.49 -23.12
C GLU A 214 21.73 -8.61 -22.13
N GLU A 215 21.36 -7.33 -22.02
CA GLU A 215 21.93 -6.41 -21.04
C GLU A 215 21.72 -6.90 -19.60
N HIS A 216 20.51 -7.36 -19.26
CA HIS A 216 20.26 -7.95 -17.94
C HIS A 216 21.17 -9.17 -17.68
N GLN A 217 21.41 -10.00 -18.69
CA GLN A 217 22.30 -11.17 -18.54
C GLN A 217 23.74 -10.75 -18.26
N GLU A 218 24.25 -9.71 -18.90
CA GLU A 218 25.59 -9.19 -18.62
C GLU A 218 25.69 -8.57 -17.22
N ILE A 219 24.66 -7.84 -16.77
CA ILE A 219 24.62 -7.30 -15.40
C ILE A 219 24.64 -8.46 -14.39
N ILE A 220 23.84 -9.50 -14.59
CA ILE A 220 23.76 -10.65 -13.68
C ILE A 220 25.12 -11.32 -13.49
N LYS A 221 25.95 -11.40 -14.54
CA LYS A 221 27.31 -11.96 -14.44
C LYS A 221 28.22 -11.18 -13.50
N SER A 222 27.96 -9.89 -13.29
CA SER A 222 28.72 -9.03 -12.37
C SER A 222 28.21 -9.04 -10.93
N LEU A 223 26.99 -9.55 -10.70
CA LEU A 223 26.37 -9.60 -9.38
C LEU A 223 26.88 -10.79 -8.56
N PRO A 224 26.92 -10.66 -7.22
CA PRO A 224 27.25 -11.79 -6.36
C PRO A 224 26.20 -12.91 -6.49
N ALA A 225 26.62 -14.15 -6.34
CA ALA A 225 25.74 -15.33 -6.42
C ALA A 225 24.64 -15.33 -5.33
N SER A 226 24.90 -14.66 -4.21
CA SER A 226 23.97 -14.46 -3.10
C SER A 226 24.19 -13.09 -2.50
N PHE A 227 23.11 -12.47 -2.02
CA PHE A 227 23.17 -11.19 -1.34
C PHE A 227 22.08 -11.10 -0.28
N ASP A 228 22.42 -10.61 0.90
CA ASP A 228 21.50 -10.41 2.02
C ASP A 228 21.80 -9.08 2.70
N TRP A 229 20.86 -8.14 2.67
CA TRP A 229 21.00 -6.86 3.39
C TRP A 229 21.00 -7.05 4.92
N GLY A 230 20.50 -8.19 5.43
CA GLY A 230 20.59 -8.57 6.83
C GLY A 230 21.99 -8.99 7.25
N ASP A 231 22.89 -9.30 6.31
CA ASP A 231 24.27 -9.69 6.56
C ASP A 231 25.20 -9.29 5.40
N VAL A 232 25.64 -8.04 5.41
CA VAL A 232 26.68 -7.53 4.50
C VAL A 232 28.01 -7.54 5.27
N ASN A 233 28.72 -8.67 5.22
CA ASN A 233 29.99 -8.89 5.93
C ASN A 233 29.88 -8.67 7.46
N GLY A 234 28.84 -9.21 8.08
CA GLY A 234 28.56 -9.10 9.51
C GLY A 234 27.78 -7.85 9.92
N VAL A 235 27.38 -7.01 8.96
CA VAL A 235 26.61 -5.77 9.20
C VAL A 235 25.23 -5.88 8.59
N SER A 236 24.19 -5.70 9.42
CA SER A 236 22.80 -5.62 8.96
C SER A 236 22.41 -4.18 8.62
N PHE A 237 21.68 -4.02 7.52
CA PHE A 237 21.06 -2.77 7.10
C PHE A 237 19.52 -2.84 7.10
N VAL A 238 18.95 -4.00 7.46
CA VAL A 238 17.50 -4.18 7.56
C VAL A 238 17.07 -3.74 8.97
N PRO A 239 15.95 -3.02 9.12
CA PRO A 239 15.39 -2.73 10.43
C PRO A 239 15.03 -4.03 11.18
N PRO A 240 14.93 -3.98 12.52
CA PRO A 240 14.40 -5.10 13.28
C PRO A 240 13.10 -5.61 12.68
N VAL A 241 12.93 -6.93 12.64
CA VAL A 241 11.70 -7.54 12.12
C VAL A 241 10.53 -7.03 12.94
N ARG A 242 9.63 -6.29 12.28
CA ARG A 242 8.31 -5.96 12.78
C ARG A 242 7.44 -7.19 12.56
N SER A 243 7.50 -8.15 13.49
CA SER A 243 6.90 -9.46 13.26
C SER A 243 5.38 -9.39 13.24
N GLN A 244 4.78 -10.33 12.51
CA GLN A 244 3.39 -10.74 12.73
C GLN A 244 3.25 -11.67 13.95
N GLU A 245 4.23 -11.68 14.85
CA GLU A 245 4.19 -12.42 16.11
C GLU A 245 3.76 -11.45 17.20
N ALA A 246 2.55 -11.67 17.71
CA ALA A 246 2.03 -10.91 18.82
C ALA A 246 2.94 -11.05 20.05
N ALA A 247 3.36 -9.94 20.63
CA ALA A 247 3.88 -9.92 21.99
C ALA A 247 3.06 -8.96 22.85
N HIS A 248 2.75 -9.47 24.04
CA HIS A 248 2.02 -8.83 25.11
C HIS A 248 2.88 -7.72 25.74
N ARG A 249 2.24 -6.65 26.21
CA ARG A 249 2.86 -5.55 26.95
C ARG A 249 3.54 -6.02 28.24
N ASP A 250 4.80 -5.63 28.45
CA ASP A 250 5.23 -4.93 29.66
C ASP A 250 6.42 -4.01 29.33
N ALA A 251 6.34 -2.76 29.73
CA ALA A 251 7.22 -1.68 29.28
C ALA A 251 8.13 -1.24 30.43
N THR A 252 9.16 -2.02 30.76
CA THR A 252 10.24 -1.58 31.67
C THR A 252 11.52 -2.42 31.52
N GLU A 253 12.34 -2.22 30.49
CA GLU A 253 13.83 -2.21 30.64
C GLU A 253 14.54 -1.92 29.31
N ILE A 254 15.26 -0.78 29.25
CA ILE A 254 16.23 -0.49 28.19
C ILE A 254 17.54 -1.22 28.54
N ARG A 255 17.92 -2.27 27.80
CA ARG A 255 19.30 -2.82 27.84
C ARG A 255 19.87 -3.24 26.48
N ARG A 256 20.93 -2.50 26.13
CA ARG A 256 22.15 -2.71 25.28
C ARG A 256 22.10 -3.55 23.99
N PRO A 257 22.83 -3.12 22.94
CA PRO A 257 22.77 -3.71 21.61
C PRO A 257 24.00 -4.57 21.33
N ASP A 258 23.96 -5.88 21.57
CA ASP A 258 25.04 -6.77 21.11
C ASP A 258 24.57 -8.23 21.05
N VAL A 259 23.76 -8.61 20.04
CA VAL A 259 23.75 -9.97 19.45
C VAL A 259 23.22 -9.88 18.01
N VAL A 260 24.05 -10.26 17.04
CA VAL A 260 23.66 -10.53 15.65
C VAL A 260 22.88 -11.86 15.62
N ALA A 261 21.57 -11.81 15.37
CA ALA A 261 20.76 -13.02 15.23
C ALA A 261 20.92 -13.61 13.82
N ARG A 262 21.40 -14.86 13.74
CA ARG A 262 21.35 -15.67 12.51
C ARG A 262 19.92 -16.18 12.29
N ILE A 263 19.48 -16.16 11.04
CA ILE A 263 18.20 -16.75 10.62
C ILE A 263 18.23 -18.26 10.86
N GLY A 264 17.37 -18.78 11.75
CA GLY A 264 17.09 -20.22 11.87
C GLY A 264 17.40 -20.93 13.19
N ASP A 265 17.67 -20.23 14.30
CA ASP A 265 17.89 -20.90 15.60
C ASP A 265 16.55 -21.30 16.29
N PRO A 266 16.30 -22.58 16.61
CA PRO A 266 15.03 -23.04 17.18
C PRO A 266 14.88 -22.87 18.70
N SER A 267 15.86 -22.31 19.42
CA SER A 267 15.85 -22.26 20.90
C SER A 267 15.59 -20.89 21.53
N HIS A 268 14.67 -20.09 20.97
CA HIS A 268 14.21 -18.86 21.60
C HIS A 268 12.75 -18.96 22.05
N GLU A 269 12.53 -19.66 23.16
CA GLU A 269 11.40 -19.39 24.04
C GLU A 269 11.73 -18.13 24.86
N ASP A 270 10.92 -17.09 24.68
CA ASP A 270 10.69 -15.96 25.59
C ASP A 270 11.94 -15.25 26.15
N ASP A 271 12.56 -14.34 25.36
CA ASP A 271 13.70 -13.52 25.80
C ASP A 271 13.34 -12.09 26.24
N GLY A 272 12.06 -11.80 26.52
CA GLY A 272 11.65 -10.53 27.15
C GLY A 272 11.92 -9.27 26.33
N ARG A 273 12.09 -9.36 24.99
CA ARG A 273 12.19 -8.19 24.11
C ARG A 273 10.87 -7.42 24.04
N GLU A 274 10.98 -6.09 23.90
CA GLU A 274 9.85 -5.18 23.65
C GLU A 274 8.90 -5.74 22.57
N PRO A 275 7.57 -5.54 22.70
CA PRO A 275 6.62 -6.01 21.72
C PRO A 275 6.96 -5.48 20.33
N GLN A 276 7.27 -6.41 19.43
CA GLN A 276 7.54 -6.06 18.04
C GLN A 276 6.25 -5.53 17.40
N PRO A 277 6.32 -4.50 16.53
CA PRO A 277 5.12 -3.97 15.88
C PRO A 277 4.47 -5.01 14.93
N ASP A 278 3.31 -5.56 15.30
CA ASP A 278 2.45 -6.42 14.47
C ASP A 278 1.37 -5.55 13.82
N GLN A 279 1.13 -5.70 12.50
CA GLN A 279 0.02 -5.04 11.81
C GLN A 279 -1.37 -5.37 12.41
N ALA A 280 -1.43 -6.34 13.33
CA ALA A 280 -2.60 -6.74 14.08
C ALA A 280 -3.78 -6.97 13.13
N ASN A 281 -5.00 -6.53 13.45
CA ASN A 281 -6.15 -6.76 12.59
C ASN A 281 -6.27 -5.75 11.43
N CYS A 282 -5.28 -4.87 11.23
CA CYS A 282 -5.31 -3.83 10.21
C CYS A 282 -4.64 -4.34 8.92
N GLY A 283 -5.27 -4.10 7.77
CA GLY A 283 -4.73 -4.41 6.44
C GLY A 283 -3.63 -3.44 5.98
N SER A 284 -2.71 -3.10 6.88
CA SER A 284 -1.69 -2.06 6.68
C SER A 284 -0.33 -2.59 6.21
N CYS A 285 -0.29 -3.79 5.63
CA CYS A 285 0.95 -4.40 5.14
C CYS A 285 1.72 -3.51 4.16
N TYR A 286 1.00 -2.71 3.36
CA TYR A 286 1.58 -1.72 2.45
C TYR A 286 2.36 -0.62 3.19
N ALA A 287 1.87 -0.16 4.34
CA ALA A 287 2.53 0.86 5.16
C ALA A 287 3.79 0.29 5.80
N PHE A 288 3.71 -0.91 6.40
CA PHE A 288 4.86 -1.59 6.98
C PHE A 288 5.96 -1.88 5.95
N ALA A 289 5.59 -2.41 4.77
CA ALA A 289 6.53 -2.65 3.68
C ALA A 289 7.21 -1.36 3.22
N SER A 290 6.45 -0.26 3.16
CA SER A 290 6.96 1.06 2.78
C SER A 290 7.94 1.60 3.81
N MET A 291 7.58 1.60 5.09
CA MET A 291 8.43 2.11 6.17
C MET A 291 9.74 1.30 6.26
N ALA A 292 9.66 -0.04 6.25
CA ALA A 292 10.84 -0.89 6.33
C ALA A 292 11.80 -0.70 5.13
N ALA A 293 11.26 -0.49 3.93
CA ALA A 293 12.07 -0.19 2.75
C ALA A 293 12.78 1.16 2.88
N LEU A 294 12.10 2.21 3.36
CA LEU A 294 12.71 3.52 3.58
C LEU A 294 13.74 3.49 4.70
N GLU A 295 13.47 2.80 5.81
CA GLU A 295 14.41 2.63 6.93
C GLU A 295 15.70 1.95 6.47
N SER A 296 15.57 0.87 5.69
CA SER A 296 16.72 0.17 5.12
C SER A 296 17.53 1.09 4.22
N GLN A 297 16.87 1.89 3.37
CA GLN A 297 17.55 2.85 2.51
C GLN A 297 18.29 3.93 3.31
N VAL A 298 17.71 4.47 4.38
CA VAL A 298 18.40 5.43 5.26
C VAL A 298 19.62 4.78 5.91
N ARG A 299 19.48 3.55 6.42
CA ARG A 299 20.60 2.79 7.01
C ARG A 299 21.73 2.58 6.00
N ILE A 300 21.40 2.19 4.76
CA ILE A 300 22.37 2.00 3.67
C ILE A 300 23.07 3.32 3.33
N LEU A 301 22.30 4.38 3.06
CA LEU A 301 22.82 5.68 2.63
C LEU A 301 23.71 6.35 3.68
N THR A 302 23.42 6.09 4.95
CA THR A 302 24.12 6.72 6.07
C THR A 302 25.14 5.79 6.72
N ASN A 303 25.37 4.60 6.14
CA ASN A 303 26.20 3.55 6.72
C ASN A 303 25.89 3.29 8.20
N ASN A 304 24.60 3.07 8.51
CA ASN A 304 24.04 2.85 9.85
C ASN A 304 24.22 3.97 10.88
N THR A 305 24.71 5.15 10.48
CA THR A 305 24.77 6.32 11.40
C THR A 305 23.39 6.86 11.74
N GLN A 306 22.39 6.63 10.86
CA GLN A 306 20.98 6.87 11.15
C GLN A 306 20.21 5.56 11.04
N GLN A 307 19.42 5.25 12.07
CA GLN A 307 18.58 4.06 12.14
C GLN A 307 17.15 4.43 12.56
N PRO A 308 16.44 5.25 11.75
CA PRO A 308 15.10 5.67 12.09
C PRO A 308 14.15 4.47 12.15
N VAL A 309 13.05 4.66 12.87
CA VAL A 309 11.87 3.81 12.87
C VAL A 309 10.71 4.73 12.50
N PHE A 310 10.10 4.52 11.34
CA PHE A 310 9.03 5.37 10.82
C PHE A 310 7.65 4.83 11.18
N SER A 311 6.68 5.74 11.35
CA SER A 311 5.30 5.45 11.75
C SER A 311 4.46 4.90 10.60
N PRO A 312 3.98 3.64 10.65
CA PRO A 312 2.93 3.18 9.75
C PRO A 312 1.56 3.79 10.10
N GLN A 313 1.36 4.25 11.34
CA GLN A 313 0.09 4.84 11.77
C GLN A 313 -0.14 6.21 11.15
N ASP A 314 0.90 7.02 10.97
CA ASP A 314 0.83 8.26 10.19
C ASP A 314 0.27 7.98 8.79
N ILE A 315 0.71 6.90 8.15
CA ILE A 315 0.17 6.48 6.86
C ILE A 315 -1.30 6.06 6.98
N VAL A 316 -1.61 5.13 7.89
CA VAL A 316 -2.97 4.60 8.07
C VAL A 316 -3.98 5.71 8.38
N SER A 317 -3.59 6.68 9.20
CA SER A 317 -4.48 7.73 9.71
C SER A 317 -4.54 8.99 8.84
N CYS A 318 -3.50 9.28 8.04
CA CYS A 318 -3.33 10.59 7.41
C CYS A 318 -3.18 10.55 5.88
N SER A 319 -2.88 9.39 5.28
CA SER A 319 -2.63 9.31 3.84
C SER A 319 -3.92 9.17 3.03
N GLU A 320 -4.26 10.23 2.28
CA GLU A 320 -5.31 10.23 1.25
C GLU A 320 -4.95 9.36 0.02
N TYR A 321 -3.70 8.87 -0.06
CA TYR A 321 -3.23 8.01 -1.14
C TYR A 321 -3.38 6.51 -0.82
N SER A 322 -4.11 6.18 0.25
CA SER A 322 -4.39 4.82 0.70
C SER A 322 -5.77 4.72 1.35
N GLN A 323 -6.17 3.52 1.75
CA GLN A 323 -7.47 3.23 2.35
C GLN A 323 -7.32 2.81 3.83
N GLY A 324 -6.31 3.32 4.54
CA GLY A 324 -6.11 3.04 5.96
C GLY A 324 -5.89 1.55 6.23
N CYS A 325 -6.72 0.95 7.10
CA CYS A 325 -6.71 -0.48 7.37
C CYS A 325 -7.37 -1.32 6.27
N ASP A 326 -8.03 -0.69 5.30
CA ASP A 326 -8.56 -1.32 4.11
C ASP A 326 -7.55 -1.23 2.95
N GLY A 327 -6.23 -1.23 3.19
CA GLY A 327 -5.23 -1.44 2.12
C GLY A 327 -4.62 -0.19 1.49
N GLY A 328 -3.77 -0.40 0.49
CA GLY A 328 -2.90 0.62 -0.10
C GLY A 328 -1.69 0.04 -0.83
N PHE A 329 -0.90 0.91 -1.47
CA PHE A 329 0.18 0.50 -2.38
C PHE A 329 1.52 1.14 -2.00
N PRO A 330 2.62 0.38 -1.90
CA PRO A 330 3.93 0.95 -1.59
C PRO A 330 4.42 2.03 -2.56
N TYR A 331 4.02 1.96 -3.84
CA TYR A 331 4.31 3.04 -4.81
C TYR A 331 3.76 4.39 -4.32
N LEU A 332 2.52 4.39 -3.83
CA LEU A 332 1.85 5.57 -3.33
C LEU A 332 2.34 5.99 -1.95
N ILE A 333 2.90 5.08 -1.15
CA ILE A 333 3.35 5.39 0.21
C ILE A 333 4.84 5.68 0.28
N ALA A 334 5.71 4.70 0.01
CA ALA A 334 7.16 4.89 0.03
C ALA A 334 7.65 5.87 -1.05
N GLY A 335 6.88 5.98 -2.14
CA GLY A 335 7.13 6.91 -3.22
C GLY A 335 6.38 8.22 -3.05
N LYS A 336 5.13 8.25 -3.51
CA LYS A 336 4.35 9.49 -3.66
C LYS A 336 4.11 10.22 -2.34
N TYR A 337 3.52 9.58 -1.34
CA TYR A 337 3.23 10.18 -0.04
C TYR A 337 4.51 10.64 0.67
N ALA A 338 5.54 9.79 0.69
CA ALA A 338 6.84 10.17 1.26
C ALA A 338 7.52 11.31 0.49
N LYS A 339 7.29 11.48 -0.82
CA LYS A 339 7.76 12.66 -1.55
C LYS A 339 6.95 13.91 -1.21
N ASP A 340 5.63 13.76 -1.17
CA ASP A 340 4.72 14.90 -1.15
C ASP A 340 4.52 15.46 0.27
N PHE A 341 4.38 14.56 1.24
CA PHE A 341 4.10 14.87 2.63
C PHE A 341 5.26 14.47 3.54
N GLY A 342 6.07 13.48 3.16
CA GLY A 342 7.13 12.93 4.01
C GLY A 342 6.58 11.94 5.03
N VAL A 343 7.47 11.28 5.77
CA VAL A 343 7.15 10.30 6.82
C VAL A 343 7.75 10.73 8.15
N VAL A 344 7.06 10.42 9.25
CA VAL A 344 7.49 10.76 10.61
C VAL A 344 8.06 9.55 11.34
N ALA A 345 8.81 9.80 12.42
CA ALA A 345 9.23 8.76 13.34
C ALA A 345 8.03 8.10 14.04
N GLU A 346 8.17 6.83 14.43
CA GLU A 346 7.15 6.07 15.17
C GLU A 346 6.66 6.81 16.42
N SER A 347 7.57 7.47 17.15
CA SER A 347 7.24 8.25 18.35
C SER A 347 6.31 9.45 18.11
N CYS A 348 6.11 9.86 16.86
CA CYS A 348 5.21 10.97 16.50
C CYS A 348 3.77 10.53 16.30
N ASN A 349 3.55 9.24 16.03
CA ASN A 349 2.25 8.63 15.89
C ASN A 349 2.41 7.11 16.05
N GLU A 350 2.27 6.61 17.28
CA GLU A 350 2.50 5.20 17.57
C GLU A 350 1.43 4.30 16.95
N TYR A 351 1.84 3.10 16.53
CA TYR A 351 0.97 2.16 15.86
C TYR A 351 -0.16 1.60 16.73
N GLN A 352 -1.40 1.85 16.29
CA GLN A 352 -2.64 1.47 16.97
C GLN A 352 -3.44 0.41 16.21
N ALA A 353 -3.06 0.11 14.96
CA ALA A 353 -3.72 -0.88 14.10
C ALA A 353 -5.23 -0.65 13.88
N VAL A 354 -5.63 0.61 13.81
CA VAL A 354 -7.00 1.04 13.58
C VAL A 354 -7.02 2.28 12.70
N ASP A 355 -8.12 2.46 11.97
CA ASP A 355 -8.44 3.74 11.35
C ASP A 355 -8.85 4.71 12.45
N THR A 356 -8.03 5.72 12.69
CA THR A 356 -8.38 6.80 13.62
C THR A 356 -9.32 7.77 12.94
N ALA A 357 -10.26 8.35 13.70
CA ALA A 357 -11.21 9.31 13.14
C ALA A 357 -10.56 10.61 12.62
N THR A 358 -9.34 10.91 13.07
CA THR A 358 -8.55 12.08 12.66
C THR A 358 -7.08 11.70 12.52
N CYS A 359 -6.35 12.46 11.69
CA CYS A 359 -4.89 12.40 11.65
C CYS A 359 -4.32 13.01 12.93
N GLY A 360 -3.80 12.16 13.82
CA GLY A 360 -3.29 12.55 15.15
C GLY A 360 -1.78 12.79 15.20
N THR A 361 -1.09 12.89 14.06
CA THR A 361 0.36 13.06 14.02
C THR A 361 0.77 14.43 14.55
N ASP A 362 1.76 14.45 15.45
CA ASP A 362 2.33 15.70 15.99
C ASP A 362 2.92 16.56 14.87
N SER A 363 2.40 17.78 14.71
CA SER A 363 2.83 18.72 13.66
C SER A 363 4.22 19.31 13.87
N SER A 364 4.79 19.18 15.08
CA SER A 364 6.15 19.59 15.38
C SER A 364 7.21 18.57 14.95
N CYS A 365 6.79 17.36 14.58
CA CYS A 365 7.70 16.31 14.15
C CYS A 365 8.35 16.60 12.81
N GLY A 366 9.67 16.40 12.75
CA GLY A 366 10.41 16.42 11.49
C GLY A 366 9.95 15.29 10.56
N ARG A 367 9.89 15.58 9.26
CA ARG A 367 9.48 14.63 8.22
C ARG A 367 10.66 14.27 7.32
N THR A 368 10.77 12.99 6.98
CA THR A 368 11.76 12.46 6.02
C THR A 368 11.10 12.28 4.67
N TYR A 369 11.77 12.71 3.60
CA TYR A 369 11.18 12.75 2.26
C TYR A 369 11.88 11.82 1.27
N THR A 370 11.09 11.28 0.34
CA THR A 370 11.60 10.52 -0.81
C THR A 370 11.86 11.46 -1.99
N ALA A 371 13.11 11.50 -2.49
CA ALA A 371 13.43 12.34 -3.65
C ALA A 371 12.86 11.78 -4.96
N THR A 372 12.97 10.47 -5.14
CA THR A 372 12.62 9.75 -6.38
C THR A 372 11.98 8.40 -6.07
N TYR A 373 11.00 8.00 -6.89
CA TYR A 373 10.37 6.68 -6.82
C TYR A 373 9.91 6.24 -8.20
N GLN A 374 9.87 4.94 -8.42
CA GLN A 374 9.37 4.31 -9.65
C GLN A 374 9.11 2.83 -9.40
N TYR A 375 8.28 2.20 -10.22
CA TYR A 375 8.26 0.74 -10.31
C TYR A 375 9.58 0.23 -10.92
N VAL A 376 10.03 -0.94 -10.47
CA VAL A 376 11.19 -1.60 -11.06
C VAL A 376 10.91 -1.89 -12.54
N GLY A 377 11.86 -1.54 -13.41
CA GLY A 377 11.71 -1.63 -14.87
C GLY A 377 11.19 -0.34 -15.52
N GLY A 378 10.79 0.66 -14.72
CA GLY A 378 10.42 2.01 -15.19
C GLY A 378 9.17 2.07 -16.09
N LYS A 379 8.43 0.97 -16.21
CA LYS A 379 7.29 0.79 -17.12
C LYS A 379 6.07 0.34 -16.36
#